data_AF-F9PJA3-F1
#
_entry.id   AF-F9PJA3-F1
#
_cell.length_a   1.000
_cell.length_b   1.000
_cell.length_c   1.000
_cell.angle_alpha   90.00
_cell.angle_beta   90.00
_cell.angle_gamma   90.00
#
_symmetry.space_group_name_H-M   'P 1'
#
loop_
_entity.id
_entity.type
_entity.pdbx_description
1 polymer ?
#
loop_
_entity_poly.entity_id
_entity_poly.type
_entity_poly.pdbx_seq_one_letter_code
_entity_poly.pdbx_strand_id
1 'polypeptide(L)'
;MEPPISGTLIAPDKESYLQHAEPYSTSLSVTHRPTMEVVVNRRIVLSALAASASLCLAVTGCSGTSGTSQAGASSSASASPAGPVGTVDPPSDIKGLDKLGLSKATMSIKTAPGLSNYDDKGLTYVDPITDPAADLSVHHVTWDGKEAWKASVPVPSGADPASLTPMMSYDDALGVVSYWFTTDQINREDSTLRLHPVSGQLHWFDTSTGKQGSDPFAEDGNTYSAHTQLVGGLQLGSDGGMSAVKIVDSSQALVSHSAQELGLSGGSRGEFYSWKGQVRFRGTEPADPADLLKLNTSKPIPDLSADARIWTTPTRILVLDQSDSRLQSVTDSGAQVLDLKGCTIPPKSNLTVGSGDTYDHLGQLRIAQDGTTECLSKTIGNPADTISTTLSDGSIIVRSTADEGKTFSFRYISADGSTKVDLPNKPVPSAHDKHLVYSTSADGISTVTAFSEKDLKPSGS
;
A
#
# COMPACT_ATOMS: atom_id res chain seq x y z
N MET A 1 -11.17 -53.73 14.09
CA MET A 1 -12.06 -54.81 14.54
C MET A 1 -13.24 -54.16 15.23
N GLU A 2 -14.38 -54.19 14.53
CA GLU A 2 -15.81 -54.28 14.93
C GLU A 2 -16.31 -53.90 16.35
N PRO A 3 -17.61 -53.57 16.53
CA PRO A 3 -18.50 -52.65 15.77
C PRO A 3 -19.51 -51.88 16.72
N PRO A 4 -20.52 -51.14 16.20
CA PRO A 4 -21.43 -50.24 16.93
C PRO A 4 -22.88 -50.78 17.10
N ILE A 5 -23.69 -50.24 18.04
CA ILE A 5 -25.18 -50.41 18.12
C ILE A 5 -25.76 -49.17 18.85
N SER A 6 -26.45 -48.22 18.21
CA SER A 6 -27.88 -48.16 17.79
C SER A 6 -28.90 -48.05 18.95
N GLY A 7 -29.74 -47.02 18.93
CA GLY A 7 -30.87 -46.85 19.86
C GLY A 7 -31.57 -45.50 19.77
N THR A 8 -32.73 -45.48 19.12
CA THR A 8 -33.59 -44.34 18.78
C THR A 8 -34.68 -44.06 19.85
N LEU A 9 -35.26 -42.85 19.82
CA LEU A 9 -36.66 -42.44 20.13
C LEU A 9 -36.99 -41.65 21.42
N ILE A 10 -37.32 -40.37 21.19
CA ILE A 10 -38.53 -39.58 21.60
C ILE A 10 -38.76 -39.18 23.08
N ALA A 11 -39.06 -37.87 23.23
CA ALA A 11 -39.50 -37.15 24.44
C ALA A 11 -40.95 -37.46 24.91
N PRO A 12 -41.31 -37.07 26.14
CA PRO A 12 -42.42 -36.12 26.27
C PRO A 12 -42.33 -35.11 27.45
N ASP A 13 -42.69 -33.86 27.18
CA ASP A 13 -43.69 -33.00 27.86
C ASP A 13 -44.12 -33.27 29.33
N LYS A 14 -43.94 -32.28 30.24
CA LYS A 14 -45.00 -31.40 30.85
C LYS A 14 -44.65 -30.74 32.21
N GLU A 15 -44.73 -29.40 32.20
CA GLU A 15 -45.27 -28.40 33.17
C GLU A 15 -45.19 -28.52 34.71
N SER A 16 -44.64 -27.48 35.35
CA SER A 16 -45.36 -26.49 36.21
C SER A 16 -44.38 -25.50 36.85
N TYR A 17 -44.42 -24.20 36.50
CA TYR A 17 -45.16 -23.11 37.17
C TYR A 17 -44.77 -22.82 38.63
N LEU A 18 -44.09 -21.69 38.85
CA LEU A 18 -44.47 -20.70 39.88
C LEU A 18 -44.12 -19.29 39.40
N GLN A 19 -45.16 -18.46 39.34
CA GLN A 19 -45.16 -17.03 39.07
C GLN A 19 -44.61 -16.26 40.28
N HIS A 20 -43.97 -15.12 40.03
CA HIS A 20 -44.24 -13.92 40.83
C HIS A 20 -44.20 -12.67 39.95
N ALA A 21 -45.24 -11.88 40.10
CA ALA A 21 -45.58 -10.69 39.35
C ALA A 21 -44.68 -9.49 39.65
N GLU A 22 -44.64 -8.58 38.68
CA GLU A 22 -43.88 -7.32 38.62
C GLU A 22 -44.14 -6.36 39.81
N PRO A 23 -43.31 -5.31 39.90
CA PRO A 23 -43.88 -4.02 39.55
C PRO A 23 -43.07 -3.25 38.51
N TYR A 24 -43.76 -2.80 37.46
CA TYR A 24 -43.37 -1.65 36.65
C TYR A 24 -43.03 -0.47 37.56
N SER A 25 -41.77 -0.02 37.52
CA SER A 25 -41.39 1.31 37.99
C SER A 25 -41.01 2.15 36.78
N THR A 26 -41.92 3.03 36.39
CA THR A 26 -41.69 4.13 35.46
C THR A 26 -40.85 5.18 36.17
N SER A 27 -39.53 5.15 35.98
CA SER A 27 -38.69 6.32 36.27
C SER A 27 -38.47 7.12 34.99
N LEU A 28 -39.39 8.07 34.75
CA LEU A 28 -39.15 9.24 33.93
C LEU A 28 -38.06 10.09 34.62
N SER A 29 -36.83 10.03 34.12
CA SER A 29 -35.80 11.04 34.43
C SER A 29 -35.72 12.03 33.26
N VAL A 30 -36.55 13.06 33.33
CA VAL A 30 -36.35 14.33 32.62
C VAL A 30 -35.44 15.19 33.49
N THR A 31 -34.23 15.49 33.01
CA THR A 31 -33.39 16.70 33.22
C THR A 31 -31.92 16.30 32.99
N HIS A 32 -31.04 17.03 32.32
CA HIS A 32 -31.01 18.40 31.82
C HIS A 32 -30.06 18.37 30.60
N ARG A 33 -30.42 19.01 29.47
CA ARG A 33 -29.40 19.45 28.50
C ARG A 33 -28.59 20.55 29.18
N PRO A 34 -27.26 20.44 29.33
CA PRO A 34 -26.44 21.62 29.36
C PRO A 34 -26.21 22.02 27.90
N THR A 35 -26.95 23.03 27.44
CA THR A 35 -26.44 23.96 26.43
C THR A 35 -25.15 24.54 27.00
N MET A 36 -23.99 24.00 26.63
CA MET A 36 -22.75 24.75 26.75
C MET A 36 -22.67 25.69 25.55
N GLU A 37 -22.88 26.96 25.87
CA GLU A 37 -22.54 28.10 25.05
C GLU A 37 -21.12 27.94 24.50
N VAL A 38 -20.99 28.10 23.18
CA VAL A 38 -19.71 28.29 22.51
C VAL A 38 -19.17 29.64 22.96
N VAL A 39 -18.35 29.65 24.02
CA VAL A 39 -17.50 30.79 24.32
C VAL A 39 -16.35 30.76 23.33
N VAL A 40 -16.49 31.52 22.24
CA VAL A 40 -15.41 31.85 21.31
C VAL A 40 -14.38 32.68 22.07
N ASN A 41 -13.36 32.02 22.63
CA ASN A 41 -12.22 32.71 23.19
C ASN A 41 -11.18 32.92 22.07
N ARG A 42 -11.33 34.04 21.33
CA ARG A 42 -10.30 34.56 20.42
C ARG A 42 -9.06 34.92 21.26
N ARG A 43 -8.06 34.05 21.28
CA ARG A 43 -6.68 34.45 21.57
C ARG A 43 -5.85 34.30 20.30
N ILE A 44 -5.65 35.45 19.67
CA ILE A 44 -4.63 35.68 18.65
C ILE A 44 -3.28 35.54 19.35
N VAL A 45 -2.52 34.51 19.00
CA VAL A 45 -1.08 34.46 19.29
C VAL A 45 -0.38 34.60 17.94
N LEU A 46 0.10 35.82 17.69
CA LEU A 46 1.03 36.13 16.61
C LEU A 46 2.42 35.60 17.02
N SER A 47 2.83 34.49 16.43
CA SER A 47 4.22 34.04 16.49
C SER A 47 4.87 34.31 15.14
N ALA A 48 5.64 35.40 15.07
CA ALA A 48 6.51 35.72 13.96
C ALA A 48 7.68 34.73 13.93
N LEU A 49 7.82 33.94 12.88
CA LEU A 49 9.07 33.25 12.56
C LEU A 49 9.85 34.10 11.55
N ALA A 50 10.96 34.66 12.04
CA ALA A 50 11.95 35.36 11.24
C ALA A 50 12.70 34.34 10.36
N ALA A 51 12.73 34.60 9.06
CA ALA A 51 13.58 33.90 8.11
C ALA A 51 15.01 34.39 8.24
N SER A 52 15.91 33.54 8.73
CA SER A 52 17.35 33.79 8.74
C SER A 52 17.95 33.36 7.39
N ALA A 53 18.08 34.32 6.47
CA ALA A 53 18.86 34.16 5.25
C ALA A 53 20.32 34.58 5.52
N SER A 54 21.24 33.61 5.52
CA SER A 54 22.68 33.89 5.51
C SER A 54 23.17 34.02 4.07
N LEU A 55 23.28 35.26 3.60
CA LEU A 55 24.12 35.63 2.45
C LEU A 55 25.58 35.69 2.90
N CYS A 56 26.47 34.95 2.23
CA CYS A 56 27.90 35.28 2.19
C CYS A 56 28.21 36.04 0.91
N LEU A 57 28.86 37.17 1.10
CA LEU A 57 29.18 38.22 0.15
C LEU A 57 30.19 37.80 -0.93
N ALA A 58 29.98 38.37 -2.12
CA ALA A 58 30.89 38.37 -3.24
C ALA A 58 32.15 39.23 -2.97
N VAL A 59 33.28 38.83 -3.56
CA VAL A 59 34.44 39.70 -3.80
C VAL A 59 34.46 40.09 -5.29
N THR A 60 34.54 41.39 -5.50
CA THR A 60 34.56 42.16 -6.75
C THR A 60 35.79 41.92 -7.64
N GLY A 61 35.58 42.01 -8.96
CA GLY A 61 36.62 42.26 -9.96
C GLY A 61 36.02 42.89 -11.22
N CYS A 62 36.30 44.18 -11.44
CA CYS A 62 35.78 45.06 -12.48
C CYS A 62 36.19 44.68 -13.92
N SER A 63 35.33 44.98 -14.90
CA SER A 63 35.52 46.03 -15.95
C SER A 63 34.76 45.72 -17.24
N GLY A 64 34.10 46.72 -17.84
CA GLY A 64 33.81 46.73 -19.29
C GLY A 64 32.40 47.20 -19.68
N THR A 65 32.29 48.48 -20.01
CA THR A 65 31.11 49.21 -20.51
C THR A 65 30.81 49.02 -22.01
N SER A 66 29.52 49.21 -22.37
CA SER A 66 28.97 49.82 -23.61
C SER A 66 28.29 48.89 -24.62
N GLY A 67 27.08 49.28 -25.08
CA GLY A 67 26.59 48.93 -26.42
C GLY A 67 25.09 48.62 -26.53
N THR A 68 24.33 49.58 -27.05
CA THR A 68 22.89 49.54 -27.35
C THR A 68 22.49 48.64 -28.54
N SER A 69 21.31 48.02 -28.39
CA SER A 69 20.27 47.73 -29.42
C SER A 69 20.63 47.03 -30.73
N GLN A 70 20.06 45.84 -30.94
CA GLN A 70 19.40 45.50 -32.21
C GLN A 70 18.34 44.41 -32.04
N ALA A 71 17.14 44.69 -32.53
CA ALA A 71 16.08 43.73 -32.71
C ALA A 71 16.48 42.71 -33.79
N GLY A 72 16.32 41.43 -33.47
CA GLY A 72 16.35 40.33 -34.43
C GLY A 72 15.26 39.35 -34.04
N ALA A 73 14.16 39.36 -34.80
CA ALA A 73 13.12 38.37 -34.69
C ALA A 73 13.61 37.01 -35.24
N SER A 74 12.92 35.97 -34.77
CA SER A 74 12.84 34.60 -35.31
C SER A 74 14.08 33.71 -35.20
N SER A 75 14.05 32.83 -34.21
CA SER A 75 13.97 31.40 -34.51
C SER A 75 13.33 30.68 -33.31
N SER A 76 12.22 30.01 -33.57
CA SER A 76 11.70 28.95 -32.72
C SER A 76 12.84 27.97 -32.48
N ALA A 77 13.30 27.85 -31.23
CA ALA A 77 14.04 26.68 -30.82
C ALA A 77 13.08 25.50 -31.01
N SER A 78 13.21 24.81 -32.14
CA SER A 78 12.75 23.44 -32.27
C SER A 78 13.38 22.69 -31.10
N ALA A 79 12.61 22.41 -30.06
CA ALA A 79 13.00 21.43 -29.07
C ALA A 79 13.23 20.13 -29.86
N SER A 80 14.49 19.72 -30.03
CA SER A 80 14.77 18.36 -30.48
C SER A 80 13.97 17.41 -29.59
N PRO A 81 13.32 16.37 -30.16
CA PRO A 81 12.76 15.31 -29.35
C PRO A 81 13.86 14.84 -28.41
N ALA A 82 13.58 14.81 -27.10
CA ALA A 82 14.50 14.20 -26.16
C ALA A 82 14.77 12.77 -26.67
N GLY A 83 16.04 12.44 -26.92
CA GLY A 83 16.40 11.07 -27.29
C GLY A 83 15.96 10.09 -26.20
N PRO A 84 15.95 8.77 -26.50
CA PRO A 84 15.55 7.77 -25.52
C PRO A 84 16.38 7.90 -24.24
N VAL A 85 15.72 7.85 -23.09
CA VAL A 85 16.31 7.89 -21.76
C VAL A 85 16.88 6.51 -21.40
N GLY A 86 16.17 5.45 -21.76
CA GLY A 86 16.59 4.08 -21.53
C GLY A 86 17.85 3.70 -22.31
N THR A 87 18.77 3.00 -21.65
CA THR A 87 20.04 2.53 -22.25
C THR A 87 20.28 1.03 -22.05
N VAL A 88 19.53 0.38 -21.16
CA VAL A 88 19.70 -1.03 -20.79
C VAL A 88 18.80 -1.92 -21.64
N ASP A 89 19.33 -3.05 -22.11
CA ASP A 89 18.50 -4.06 -22.78
C ASP A 89 17.60 -4.78 -21.76
N PRO A 90 16.28 -4.82 -21.97
CA PRO A 90 15.38 -5.52 -21.04
C PRO A 90 15.55 -7.04 -21.13
N PRO A 91 15.17 -7.79 -20.08
CA PRO A 91 15.10 -9.25 -20.12
C PRO A 91 14.28 -9.76 -21.31
N SER A 92 14.67 -10.89 -21.87
CA SER A 92 14.02 -11.47 -23.06
C SER A 92 12.54 -11.79 -22.88
N ASP A 93 12.07 -11.91 -21.65
CA ASP A 93 10.67 -12.21 -21.33
C ASP A 93 9.76 -10.97 -21.46
N ILE A 94 10.34 -9.76 -21.51
CA ILE A 94 9.62 -8.50 -21.74
C ILE A 94 9.74 -8.15 -23.23
N LYS A 95 8.83 -8.65 -24.07
CA LYS A 95 8.82 -8.44 -25.54
C LYS A 95 7.79 -7.38 -25.97
N GLY A 96 7.81 -6.89 -27.19
CA GLY A 96 6.67 -6.12 -27.74
C GLY A 96 6.47 -4.69 -27.21
N LEU A 97 7.22 -4.26 -26.19
CA LEU A 97 7.22 -2.87 -25.70
C LEU A 97 7.88 -1.89 -26.68
N ASP A 98 8.68 -2.40 -27.61
CA ASP A 98 9.25 -1.66 -28.74
C ASP A 98 8.17 -0.97 -29.59
N LYS A 99 6.97 -1.55 -29.66
CA LYS A 99 5.80 -0.95 -30.33
C LYS A 99 5.34 0.35 -29.68
N LEU A 100 5.65 0.56 -28.41
CA LEU A 100 5.42 1.80 -27.67
C LEU A 100 6.64 2.71 -27.62
N GLY A 101 7.74 2.36 -28.29
CA GLY A 101 9.01 3.07 -28.19
C GLY A 101 9.90 2.65 -27.03
N LEU A 102 9.42 1.76 -26.15
CA LEU A 102 10.11 1.29 -24.95
C LEU A 102 11.03 0.08 -25.25
N SER A 103 12.00 0.27 -26.14
CA SER A 103 12.96 -0.79 -26.52
C SER A 103 14.16 -0.91 -25.58
N LYS A 104 14.41 0.12 -24.76
CA LYS A 104 15.47 0.16 -23.75
C LYS A 104 14.88 0.55 -22.40
N ALA A 105 15.34 -0.12 -21.36
CA ALA A 105 15.01 0.17 -19.97
C ALA A 105 15.95 1.26 -19.42
N THR A 106 15.47 2.04 -18.45
CA THR A 106 16.33 2.94 -17.65
C THR A 106 17.15 2.14 -16.65
N MET A 107 16.56 1.10 -16.07
CA MET A 107 17.25 0.15 -15.20
C MET A 107 16.70 -1.27 -15.35
N SER A 108 17.55 -2.27 -15.06
CA SER A 108 17.16 -3.67 -14.94
C SER A 108 18.02 -4.35 -13.88
N ILE A 109 17.43 -4.67 -12.74
CA ILE A 109 18.15 -5.08 -11.51
C ILE A 109 17.64 -6.44 -11.04
N LYS A 110 18.58 -7.34 -10.71
CA LYS A 110 18.26 -8.63 -10.11
C LYS A 110 18.05 -8.46 -8.60
N THR A 111 17.02 -9.10 -8.06
CA THR A 111 16.63 -9.00 -6.66
C THR A 111 16.28 -10.38 -6.10
N ALA A 112 16.27 -10.49 -4.77
CA ALA A 112 15.62 -11.60 -4.10
C ALA A 112 14.10 -11.57 -4.34
N PRO A 113 13.45 -12.73 -4.58
CA PRO A 113 12.01 -12.78 -4.82
C PRO A 113 11.17 -12.32 -3.65
N GLY A 114 10.24 -11.39 -3.92
CA GLY A 114 9.29 -10.87 -2.93
C GLY A 114 9.88 -9.90 -1.91
N LEU A 115 11.14 -9.48 -2.09
CA LEU A 115 11.84 -8.54 -1.21
C LEU A 115 12.17 -7.22 -1.94
N SER A 116 11.20 -6.72 -2.70
CA SER A 116 11.32 -5.46 -3.44
C SER A 116 10.07 -4.61 -3.26
N ASN A 117 10.25 -3.30 -3.00
CA ASN A 117 9.20 -2.29 -2.94
C ASN A 117 9.44 -1.18 -3.96
N TYR A 118 8.38 -0.57 -4.47
CA TYR A 118 8.42 0.49 -5.47
C TYR A 118 7.73 1.73 -4.91
N ASP A 119 8.38 2.88 -4.99
CA ASP A 119 7.77 4.16 -4.61
C ASP A 119 8.14 5.28 -5.59
N ASP A 120 7.67 6.49 -5.31
CA ASP A 120 7.93 7.66 -6.16
C ASP A 120 9.42 8.08 -6.18
N LYS A 121 10.29 7.45 -5.39
CA LYS A 121 11.72 7.76 -5.29
C LYS A 121 12.58 6.71 -5.96
N GLY A 122 12.10 5.47 -6.02
CA GLY A 122 12.80 4.42 -6.73
C GLY A 122 12.41 3.01 -6.28
N LEU A 123 13.40 2.14 -6.33
CA LEU A 123 13.30 0.73 -6.00
C LEU A 123 14.10 0.45 -4.74
N THR A 124 13.43 -0.01 -3.68
CA THR A 124 14.09 -0.63 -2.53
C THR A 124 14.08 -2.14 -2.70
N TYR A 125 15.22 -2.80 -2.61
CA TYR A 125 15.32 -4.24 -2.87
C TYR A 125 16.42 -4.93 -2.07
N VAL A 126 16.33 -6.25 -1.97
CA VAL A 126 17.39 -7.12 -1.45
C VAL A 126 18.11 -7.81 -2.60
N ASP A 127 19.45 -7.88 -2.57
CA ASP A 127 20.23 -8.65 -3.55
C ASP A 127 19.82 -10.14 -3.56
N PRO A 128 20.00 -10.87 -4.68
CA PRO A 128 19.73 -12.30 -4.71
C PRO A 128 20.47 -13.07 -3.60
N ILE A 129 19.71 -13.85 -2.82
CA ILE A 129 20.25 -14.58 -1.67
C ILE A 129 20.95 -15.86 -2.16
N THR A 130 22.28 -15.86 -2.12
CA THR A 130 23.10 -17.03 -2.49
C THR A 130 23.57 -17.85 -1.29
N ASP A 131 23.64 -17.23 -0.11
CA ASP A 131 23.99 -17.86 1.16
C ASP A 131 22.92 -17.48 2.19
N PRO A 132 22.09 -18.43 2.67
CA PRO A 132 21.05 -18.13 3.66
C PRO A 132 21.60 -17.69 5.02
N ALA A 133 22.90 -17.92 5.31
CA ALA A 133 23.54 -17.48 6.55
C ALA A 133 24.12 -16.07 6.48
N ALA A 134 24.19 -15.47 5.28
CA ALA A 134 24.69 -14.11 5.10
C ALA A 134 23.59 -13.08 5.36
N ASP A 135 23.98 -11.93 5.92
CA ASP A 135 23.09 -10.78 6.07
C ASP A 135 22.45 -10.38 4.73
N LEU A 136 21.21 -9.88 4.79
CA LEU A 136 20.54 -9.37 3.60
C LEU A 136 21.17 -8.03 3.21
N SER A 137 21.65 -7.93 1.97
CA SER A 137 22.11 -6.66 1.39
C SER A 137 20.91 -5.90 0.84
N VAL A 138 20.51 -4.83 1.53
CA VAL A 138 19.38 -3.97 1.15
C VAL A 138 19.91 -2.75 0.40
N HIS A 139 19.29 -2.41 -0.72
CA HIS A 139 19.64 -1.27 -1.55
C HIS A 139 18.41 -0.43 -1.84
N HIS A 140 18.63 0.88 -2.00
CA HIS A 140 17.67 1.74 -2.68
C HIS A 140 18.36 2.44 -3.83
N VAL A 141 17.72 2.36 -5.00
CA VAL A 141 18.18 3.00 -6.22
C VAL A 141 17.08 3.91 -6.75
N THR A 142 17.47 5.06 -7.31
CA THR A 142 16.54 5.91 -8.05
C THR A 142 16.15 5.28 -9.39
N TRP A 143 15.08 5.75 -10.02
CA TRP A 143 14.58 5.19 -11.29
C TRP A 143 15.54 5.27 -12.49
N ASP A 144 16.63 6.04 -12.35
CA ASP A 144 17.77 6.07 -13.28
C ASP A 144 18.87 5.03 -12.98
N GLY A 145 18.65 4.17 -11.96
CA GLY A 145 19.54 3.09 -11.54
C GLY A 145 20.67 3.50 -10.60
N LYS A 146 20.73 4.75 -10.14
CA LYS A 146 21.78 5.21 -9.22
C LYS A 146 21.48 4.79 -7.77
N GLU A 147 22.47 4.19 -7.10
CA GLU A 147 22.38 3.88 -5.65
C GLU A 147 22.27 5.16 -4.82
N ALA A 148 21.16 5.28 -4.09
CA ALA A 148 20.92 6.36 -3.15
C ALA A 148 21.46 6.00 -1.76
N TRP A 149 21.20 4.77 -1.31
CA TRP A 149 21.72 4.21 -0.06
C TRP A 149 21.73 2.69 -0.11
N LYS A 150 22.48 2.09 0.82
CA LYS A 150 22.51 0.65 1.07
C LYS A 150 22.68 0.35 2.55
N ALA A 151 22.21 -0.80 2.97
CA ALA A 151 22.26 -1.26 4.34
C ALA A 151 22.37 -2.79 4.43
N SER A 152 22.59 -3.29 5.64
CA SER A 152 22.65 -4.73 5.95
C SER A 152 21.57 -5.07 6.98
N VAL A 153 20.84 -6.15 6.77
CA VAL A 153 19.91 -6.72 7.76
C VAL A 153 20.48 -8.04 8.26
N PRO A 154 20.88 -8.12 9.54
CA PRO A 154 21.45 -9.33 10.11
C PRO A 154 20.51 -10.52 10.06
N VAL A 155 21.03 -11.69 9.68
CA VAL A 155 20.31 -12.95 9.88
C VAL A 155 20.26 -13.29 11.38
N PRO A 156 19.09 -13.64 11.94
CA PRO A 156 18.95 -14.00 13.35
C PRO A 156 19.93 -15.09 13.79
N SER A 157 20.65 -14.85 14.88
CA SER A 157 21.53 -15.87 15.48
C SER A 157 20.71 -16.90 16.28
N GLY A 158 21.16 -18.16 16.30
CA GLY A 158 20.56 -19.23 17.10
C GLY A 158 19.45 -20.04 16.43
N ALA A 159 18.95 -19.63 15.27
CA ALA A 159 18.13 -20.46 14.38
C ALA A 159 18.98 -21.05 13.25
N ASP A 160 18.58 -22.18 12.69
CA ASP A 160 19.18 -22.69 11.44
C ASP A 160 18.82 -21.72 10.30
N PRO A 161 19.79 -21.06 9.65
CA PRO A 161 19.51 -20.10 8.58
C PRO A 161 18.68 -20.69 7.43
N ALA A 162 18.82 -21.99 7.16
CA ALA A 162 18.03 -22.67 6.13
C ALA A 162 16.54 -22.81 6.48
N SER A 163 16.17 -22.64 7.76
CA SER A 163 14.78 -22.66 8.23
C SER A 163 14.11 -21.28 8.19
N LEU A 164 14.88 -20.21 7.93
CA LEU A 164 14.40 -18.85 7.95
C LEU A 164 13.94 -18.40 6.55
N THR A 165 12.74 -17.84 6.50
CA THR A 165 12.20 -17.14 5.34
C THR A 165 12.27 -15.64 5.60
N PRO A 166 13.05 -14.86 4.82
CA PRO A 166 13.02 -13.41 4.89
C PRO A 166 11.71 -12.88 4.32
N MET A 167 11.18 -11.85 4.97
CA MET A 167 9.93 -11.19 4.65
C MET A 167 10.13 -9.68 4.62
N MET A 168 9.27 -9.00 3.86
CA MET A 168 9.27 -7.55 3.74
C MET A 168 7.87 -7.02 4.05
N SER A 169 7.81 -5.91 4.77
CA SER A 169 6.59 -5.11 4.97
C SER A 169 6.80 -3.70 4.47
N TYR A 170 5.72 -3.00 4.11
CA TYR A 170 5.78 -1.65 3.58
C TYR A 170 4.59 -0.80 4.03
N ASP A 171 4.84 0.50 4.19
CA ASP A 171 3.85 1.58 4.34
C ASP A 171 4.20 2.63 3.28
N ASP A 172 3.71 2.44 2.06
CA ASP A 172 4.04 3.31 0.92
C ASP A 172 3.60 4.76 1.15
N ALA A 173 2.55 4.96 1.95
CA ALA A 173 2.08 6.29 2.30
C ALA A 173 3.02 7.02 3.27
N LEU A 174 3.82 6.28 4.04
CA LEU A 174 4.87 6.80 4.89
C LEU A 174 6.24 6.84 4.18
N GLY A 175 6.46 5.98 3.19
CA GLY A 175 7.78 5.79 2.55
C GLY A 175 8.73 4.97 3.42
N VAL A 176 8.23 3.92 4.06
CA VAL A 176 9.04 3.04 4.93
C VAL A 176 8.84 1.59 4.55
N VAL A 177 9.94 0.84 4.54
CA VAL A 177 9.94 -0.62 4.43
C VAL A 177 10.52 -1.24 5.70
N SER A 178 10.16 -2.47 5.99
CA SER A 178 10.82 -3.27 7.02
C SER A 178 11.10 -4.68 6.57
N TYR A 179 12.20 -5.24 7.06
CA TYR A 179 12.63 -6.61 6.83
C TYR A 179 12.67 -7.38 8.14
N TRP A 180 12.20 -8.62 8.09
CA TRP A 180 12.13 -9.53 9.23
C TRP A 180 12.19 -10.97 8.74
N PHE A 181 12.41 -11.91 9.65
CA PHE A 181 12.49 -13.33 9.32
C PHE A 181 11.39 -14.11 10.01
N THR A 182 10.98 -15.22 9.42
CA THR A 182 10.06 -16.17 10.04
C THR A 182 10.49 -17.60 9.77
N THR A 183 10.11 -18.53 10.64
CA THR A 183 10.26 -19.97 10.41
C THR A 183 9.08 -20.57 9.67
N ASP A 184 8.01 -19.78 9.45
CA ASP A 184 6.86 -20.23 8.69
C ASP A 184 7.26 -20.51 7.23
N GLN A 185 6.69 -21.58 6.67
CA GLN A 185 6.79 -21.86 5.25
C GLN A 185 5.74 -21.02 4.51
N ILE A 186 6.20 -19.95 3.87
CA ILE A 186 5.32 -18.99 3.21
C ILE A 186 5.11 -19.39 1.76
N ASN A 187 3.84 -19.61 1.39
CA ASN A 187 3.47 -19.56 -0.02
C ASN A 187 3.44 -18.10 -0.45
N ARG A 188 4.40 -17.65 -1.28
CA ARG A 188 4.46 -16.26 -1.75
C ARG A 188 3.26 -15.84 -2.62
N GLU A 189 2.46 -16.79 -3.10
CA GLU A 189 1.21 -16.52 -3.81
C GLU A 189 0.01 -16.32 -2.86
N ASP A 190 0.18 -16.60 -1.56
CA ASP A 190 -0.84 -16.34 -0.55
C ASP A 190 -0.95 -14.83 -0.30
N SER A 191 -2.13 -14.28 -0.58
CA SER A 191 -2.45 -12.86 -0.43
C SER A 191 -3.24 -12.57 0.86
N THR A 192 -3.40 -13.57 1.73
CA THR A 192 -4.04 -13.35 3.03
C THR A 192 -3.15 -12.50 3.93
N LEU A 193 -3.75 -11.54 4.65
CA LEU A 193 -3.06 -10.70 5.64
C LEU A 193 -2.81 -11.49 6.93
N ARG A 194 -2.08 -12.60 6.79
CA ARG A 194 -1.77 -13.50 7.90
C ARG A 194 -0.55 -12.99 8.66
N LEU A 195 -0.70 -12.93 9.98
CA LEU A 195 0.43 -12.69 10.88
C LEU A 195 1.33 -13.92 10.97
N HIS A 196 2.63 -13.69 10.88
CA HIS A 196 3.67 -14.71 11.00
C HIS A 196 4.60 -14.39 12.16
N PRO A 197 5.05 -15.40 12.91
CA PRO A 197 5.98 -15.20 14.02
C PRO A 197 7.29 -14.61 13.49
N VAL A 198 7.76 -13.56 14.14
CA VAL A 198 9.05 -12.93 13.83
C VAL A 198 10.17 -13.67 14.56
N SER A 199 11.23 -13.97 13.83
CA SER A 199 12.47 -14.54 14.33
C SER A 199 13.54 -13.45 14.35
N GLY A 200 14.10 -13.16 15.53
CA GLY A 200 15.10 -12.10 15.71
C GLY A 200 14.52 -10.70 15.75
N GLN A 201 15.27 -9.73 15.20
CA GLN A 201 14.88 -8.32 15.16
C GLN A 201 14.17 -7.98 13.85
N LEU A 202 13.26 -7.02 13.90
CA LEU A 202 12.73 -6.35 12.71
C LEU A 202 13.56 -5.11 12.43
N HIS A 203 13.93 -4.88 11.17
CA HIS A 203 14.70 -3.73 10.74
C HIS A 203 13.88 -2.89 9.77
N TRP A 204 13.77 -1.59 10.01
CA TRP A 204 13.01 -0.68 9.13
C TRP A 204 13.92 0.40 8.53
N PHE A 205 13.52 0.89 7.35
CA PHE A 205 14.26 1.85 6.54
C PHE A 205 13.30 2.87 5.95
N ASP A 206 13.59 4.15 6.15
CA ASP A 206 13.01 5.23 5.36
C ASP A 206 13.57 5.17 3.94
N THR A 207 12.70 5.01 2.94
CA THR A 207 13.13 4.78 1.56
C THR A 207 13.83 5.98 0.96
N SER A 208 13.49 7.20 1.41
CA SER A 208 14.05 8.43 0.85
C SER A 208 15.44 8.79 1.39
N THR A 209 15.73 8.44 2.64
CA THR A 209 16.95 8.88 3.34
C THR A 209 17.87 7.74 3.74
N GLY A 210 17.37 6.50 3.77
CA GLY A 210 18.07 5.36 4.35
C GLY A 210 18.19 5.43 5.87
N LYS A 211 17.50 6.37 6.54
CA LYS A 211 17.40 6.38 7.99
C LYS A 211 16.76 5.05 8.42
N GLN A 212 17.36 4.44 9.43
CA GLN A 212 16.99 3.09 9.83
C GLN A 212 16.85 2.98 11.34
N GLY A 213 16.14 1.94 11.76
CA GLY A 213 16.07 1.51 13.14
C GLY A 213 15.82 0.00 13.20
N SER A 214 16.03 -0.57 14.37
CA SER A 214 15.66 -1.95 14.63
C SER A 214 14.81 -2.05 15.88
N ASP A 215 14.01 -3.09 15.89
CA ASP A 215 13.10 -3.43 16.97
C ASP A 215 13.61 -4.74 17.62
N PRO A 216 14.14 -4.71 18.86
CA PRO A 216 14.65 -5.91 19.54
C PRO A 216 13.53 -6.81 20.11
N PHE A 217 12.79 -7.56 19.28
CA PHE A 217 11.54 -8.24 19.70
C PHE A 217 11.62 -9.75 19.89
N ALA A 218 12.71 -10.22 20.51
CA ALA A 218 12.78 -11.56 21.09
C ALA A 218 13.51 -11.63 22.44
N GLU A 219 14.08 -10.53 22.95
CA GLU A 219 14.93 -10.58 24.16
C GLU A 219 14.12 -10.68 25.46
N ASP A 220 12.83 -10.28 25.45
CA ASP A 220 11.98 -10.18 26.65
C ASP A 220 10.91 -11.29 26.80
N GLY A 221 11.00 -12.40 26.05
CA GLY A 221 10.07 -13.53 26.16
C GLY A 221 8.65 -13.29 25.64
N ASN A 222 8.42 -12.20 24.90
CA ASN A 222 7.16 -11.91 24.22
C ASN A 222 7.12 -12.60 22.85
N THR A 223 5.94 -13.09 22.43
CA THR A 223 5.73 -13.57 21.06
C THR A 223 5.37 -12.38 20.18
N TYR A 224 6.07 -12.21 19.05
CA TYR A 224 5.86 -11.10 18.13
C TYR A 224 5.50 -11.64 16.75
N SER A 225 4.59 -10.97 16.05
CA SER A 225 4.18 -11.39 14.72
C SER A 225 4.00 -10.21 13.77
N ALA A 226 4.40 -10.36 12.52
CA ALA A 226 4.33 -9.32 11.50
C ALA A 226 3.70 -9.87 10.22
N HIS A 227 3.38 -8.97 9.29
CA HIS A 227 2.95 -9.31 7.93
C HIS A 227 3.24 -8.16 6.97
N THR A 228 2.97 -8.33 5.68
CA THR A 228 3.47 -7.47 4.59
C THR A 228 2.92 -6.04 4.59
N GLN A 229 1.77 -5.75 5.22
CA GLN A 229 1.23 -4.39 5.31
C GLN A 229 1.36 -3.77 6.70
N LEU A 230 2.25 -4.32 7.54
CA LEU A 230 2.53 -3.79 8.87
C LEU A 230 4.03 -3.55 9.03
N VAL A 231 4.45 -2.29 8.89
CA VAL A 231 5.81 -1.85 9.19
C VAL A 231 5.98 -1.76 10.70
N GLY A 232 6.38 -2.90 11.28
CA GLY A 232 6.38 -3.15 12.72
C GLY A 232 5.79 -4.54 13.00
N GLY A 233 4.99 -4.66 14.05
CA GLY A 233 4.42 -5.95 14.41
C GLY A 233 3.48 -5.93 15.60
N LEU A 234 2.79 -7.06 15.75
CA LEU A 234 1.87 -7.35 16.83
C LEU A 234 2.62 -8.09 17.94
N GLN A 235 2.64 -7.51 19.12
CA GLN A 235 3.05 -8.20 20.34
C GLN A 235 1.85 -8.96 20.90
N LEU A 236 2.08 -10.25 21.17
CA LEU A 236 1.10 -11.15 21.76
C LEU A 236 1.39 -11.35 23.25
N GLY A 237 0.32 -11.36 24.06
CA GLY A 237 0.34 -11.72 25.47
C GLY A 237 0.42 -13.24 25.67
N SER A 238 0.59 -13.65 26.93
CA SER A 238 0.66 -15.06 27.32
C SER A 238 -0.63 -15.87 27.04
N ASP A 239 -1.75 -15.18 26.88
CA ASP A 239 -3.05 -15.73 26.49
C ASP A 239 -3.20 -15.87 24.96
N GLY A 240 -2.18 -15.48 24.20
CA GLY A 240 -2.22 -15.43 22.73
C GLY A 240 -3.06 -14.29 22.17
N GLY A 241 -3.54 -13.38 23.01
CA GLY A 241 -4.23 -12.16 22.62
C GLY A 241 -3.24 -11.04 22.28
N MET A 242 -3.72 -10.00 21.58
CA MET A 242 -2.92 -8.78 21.41
C MET A 242 -2.61 -8.13 22.76
N SER A 243 -1.33 -7.83 23.00
CA SER A 243 -0.88 -6.97 24.11
C SER A 243 -0.52 -5.55 23.63
N ALA A 244 0.15 -5.42 22.49
CA ALA A 244 0.47 -4.16 21.85
C ALA A 244 0.66 -4.30 20.33
N VAL A 245 0.46 -3.22 19.58
CA VAL A 245 0.91 -3.08 18.19
C VAL A 245 2.02 -2.06 18.16
N LYS A 246 3.13 -2.41 17.53
CA LYS A 246 4.24 -1.51 17.29
C LYS A 246 4.31 -1.15 15.82
N ILE A 247 4.53 0.12 15.53
CA ILE A 247 4.69 0.62 14.18
C ILE A 247 5.74 1.71 14.12
N VAL A 248 6.31 1.93 12.94
CA VAL A 248 7.06 3.15 12.67
C VAL A 248 6.06 4.27 12.42
N ASP A 249 6.16 5.37 13.18
CA ASP A 249 5.27 6.52 13.04
C ASP A 249 5.82 7.58 12.07
N SER A 250 5.05 8.66 11.86
CA SER A 250 5.46 9.79 11.01
C SER A 250 6.70 10.55 11.50
N SER A 251 7.14 10.34 12.75
CA SER A 251 8.40 10.88 13.27
C SER A 251 9.60 9.99 12.94
N GLN A 252 9.36 8.87 12.22
CA GLN A 252 10.31 7.80 11.95
C GLN A 252 10.92 7.28 13.26
N ALA A 253 10.05 7.03 14.23
CA ALA A 253 10.35 6.34 15.46
C ALA A 253 9.42 5.15 15.58
N LEU A 254 9.91 4.08 16.19
CA LEU A 254 9.03 2.98 16.52
C LEU A 254 8.27 3.29 17.80
N VAL A 255 6.94 3.28 17.70
CA VAL A 255 6.01 3.55 18.80
C VAL A 255 5.17 2.32 19.09
N SER A 256 4.73 2.19 20.34
CA SER A 256 3.91 1.08 20.81
C SER A 256 2.53 1.59 21.20
N HIS A 257 1.50 0.89 20.74
CA HIS A 257 0.11 1.17 21.06
C HIS A 257 -0.51 -0.04 21.77
N SER A 258 -1.01 0.19 22.99
CA SER A 258 -1.78 -0.80 23.73
C SER A 258 -3.17 -1.00 23.12
N ALA A 259 -3.81 -2.14 23.44
CA ALA A 259 -5.20 -2.37 23.08
C ALA A 259 -6.12 -1.23 23.60
N GLN A 260 -5.89 -0.77 24.83
CA GLN A 260 -6.71 0.29 25.44
C GLN A 260 -6.62 1.62 24.68
N GLU A 261 -5.44 2.03 24.26
CA GLU A 261 -5.25 3.26 23.46
C GLU A 261 -5.96 3.19 22.11
N LEU A 262 -6.03 1.98 21.53
CA LEU A 262 -6.75 1.73 20.29
C LEU A 262 -8.27 1.54 20.48
N GLY A 263 -8.75 1.67 21.73
CA GLY A 263 -10.15 1.42 22.08
C GLY A 263 -10.56 -0.03 21.84
N LEU A 264 -9.64 -0.97 22.03
CA LEU A 264 -9.84 -2.41 21.96
C LEU A 264 -9.87 -3.01 23.37
N SER A 265 -10.64 -4.08 23.54
CA SER A 265 -10.55 -4.93 24.73
C SER A 265 -9.23 -5.74 24.70
N GLY A 266 -8.67 -6.02 25.88
CA GLY A 266 -7.57 -6.99 25.97
C GLY A 266 -7.97 -8.34 25.38
N GLY A 267 -7.09 -8.94 24.57
CA GLY A 267 -7.37 -10.21 23.90
C GLY A 267 -8.04 -10.12 22.53
N SER A 268 -8.33 -8.90 22.03
CA SER A 268 -8.88 -8.70 20.68
C SER A 268 -8.01 -9.35 19.60
N ARG A 269 -8.68 -9.98 18.64
CA ARG A 269 -8.07 -10.53 17.43
C ARG A 269 -8.58 -9.72 16.24
N GLY A 270 -7.66 -9.20 15.44
CA GLY A 270 -7.99 -8.35 14.30
C GLY A 270 -6.88 -8.37 13.27
N GLU A 271 -7.19 -7.86 12.09
CA GLU A 271 -6.21 -7.58 11.03
C GLU A 271 -5.66 -6.18 11.29
N PHE A 272 -4.38 -6.08 11.62
CA PHE A 272 -3.69 -4.80 11.90
C PHE A 272 -2.82 -4.43 10.72
N TYR A 273 -2.72 -3.16 10.34
CA TYR A 273 -1.82 -2.72 9.28
C TYR A 273 -1.39 -1.26 9.54
N SER A 274 -0.30 -0.85 8.89
CA SER A 274 0.24 0.50 8.97
C SER A 274 -0.16 1.32 7.76
N TRP A 275 -0.58 2.57 7.99
CA TRP A 275 -0.75 3.54 6.91
C TRP A 275 -0.44 4.95 7.41
N LYS A 276 0.50 5.64 6.74
CA LYS A 276 1.05 6.95 7.16
C LYS A 276 1.58 6.93 8.60
N GLY A 277 2.19 5.82 9.01
CA GLY A 277 2.70 5.68 10.37
C GLY A 277 1.62 5.71 11.45
N GLN A 278 0.43 5.20 11.13
CA GLN A 278 -0.65 5.01 12.09
C GLN A 278 -1.18 3.58 12.06
N VAL A 279 -1.55 3.06 13.23
CA VAL A 279 -2.18 1.75 13.34
C VAL A 279 -3.59 1.83 12.78
N ARG A 280 -3.87 0.95 11.83
CA ARG A 280 -5.21 0.65 11.35
C ARG A 280 -5.53 -0.77 11.75
N PHE A 281 -6.80 -1.01 12.06
CA PHE A 281 -7.23 -2.37 12.29
C PHE A 281 -8.66 -2.59 11.84
N ARG A 282 -8.90 -3.83 11.44
CA ARG A 282 -10.22 -4.41 11.23
C ARG A 282 -10.42 -5.50 12.26
N GLY A 283 -11.55 -5.47 12.96
CA GLY A 283 -11.95 -6.52 13.86
C GLY A 283 -13.32 -6.29 14.45
N THR A 284 -13.78 -7.28 15.20
CA THR A 284 -15.01 -7.23 15.97
C THR A 284 -14.71 -6.79 17.39
N GLU A 285 -15.42 -5.79 17.89
CA GLU A 285 -15.45 -5.55 19.33
C GLU A 285 -16.28 -6.66 20.00
N PRO A 286 -15.89 -7.20 21.17
CA PRO A 286 -16.70 -8.21 21.85
C PRO A 286 -18.12 -7.75 22.19
N ALA A 287 -18.35 -6.43 22.24
CA ALA A 287 -19.62 -5.82 22.58
C ALA A 287 -20.46 -5.38 21.35
N ASP A 288 -19.88 -5.35 20.15
CA ASP A 288 -20.57 -4.94 18.92
C ASP A 288 -20.03 -5.75 17.71
N PRO A 289 -20.83 -6.64 17.10
CA PRO A 289 -20.39 -7.55 16.04
C PRO A 289 -20.17 -6.86 14.68
N ALA A 290 -20.37 -5.55 14.55
CA ALA A 290 -20.02 -4.84 13.33
C ALA A 290 -18.48 -4.80 13.16
N ASP A 291 -17.99 -5.19 11.98
CA ASP A 291 -16.59 -4.98 11.63
C ASP A 291 -16.34 -3.46 11.60
N LEU A 292 -15.34 -2.99 12.34
CA LEU A 292 -14.97 -1.58 12.35
C LEU A 292 -13.62 -1.39 11.68
N LEU A 293 -13.53 -0.43 10.76
CA LEU A 293 -12.25 0.17 10.42
C LEU A 293 -12.03 1.37 11.34
N LYS A 294 -11.13 1.20 12.31
CA LYS A 294 -10.67 2.29 13.18
C LYS A 294 -9.38 2.87 12.64
N LEU A 295 -9.40 4.18 12.44
CA LEU A 295 -8.19 4.98 12.29
C LEU A 295 -7.91 5.60 13.65
N ASN A 296 -6.69 5.49 14.17
CA ASN A 296 -6.30 6.06 15.47
C ASN A 296 -6.59 7.57 15.60
N THR A 297 -6.81 8.29 14.49
CA THR A 297 -7.03 9.73 14.44
C THR A 297 -8.35 10.18 13.81
N SER A 298 -9.18 9.27 13.27
CA SER A 298 -10.44 9.64 12.62
C SER A 298 -11.62 8.87 13.19
N LYS A 299 -12.83 9.38 12.93
CA LYS A 299 -14.05 8.66 13.34
C LYS A 299 -14.02 7.27 12.69
N PRO A 300 -14.33 6.20 13.45
CA PRO A 300 -14.46 4.87 12.87
C PRO A 300 -15.42 4.91 11.68
N ILE A 301 -15.21 4.04 10.71
CA ILE A 301 -16.22 3.76 9.68
C ILE A 301 -17.14 2.71 10.28
N PRO A 302 -18.37 3.08 10.72
CA PRO A 302 -19.29 2.13 11.30
C PRO A 302 -19.90 1.24 10.22
N ASP A 303 -20.50 0.13 10.65
CA ASP A 303 -21.37 -0.72 9.83
C ASP A 303 -20.70 -1.26 8.56
N LEU A 304 -19.43 -1.68 8.64
CA LEU A 304 -18.84 -2.48 7.57
C LEU A 304 -19.40 -3.89 7.66
N SER A 305 -19.86 -4.42 6.52
CA SER A 305 -20.20 -5.84 6.44
C SER A 305 -18.94 -6.69 6.63
N ALA A 306 -19.12 -7.96 7.02
CA ALA A 306 -18.03 -8.95 7.01
C ALA A 306 -17.38 -9.12 5.62
N ASP A 307 -18.08 -8.70 4.56
CA ASP A 307 -17.58 -8.72 3.20
C ASP A 307 -16.87 -7.44 2.76
N ALA A 308 -16.74 -6.46 3.66
CA ALA A 308 -15.93 -5.29 3.41
C ALA A 308 -14.49 -5.69 3.06
N ARG A 309 -13.90 -4.93 2.14
CA ARG A 309 -12.52 -5.09 1.69
C ARG A 309 -11.83 -3.76 1.78
N ILE A 310 -10.58 -3.81 2.24
CA ILE A 310 -9.79 -2.63 2.53
C ILE A 310 -8.49 -2.73 1.76
N TRP A 311 -8.14 -1.66 1.06
CA TRP A 311 -6.86 -1.53 0.37
C TRP A 311 -6.22 -0.21 0.76
N THR A 312 -4.95 -0.26 1.14
CA THR A 312 -4.12 0.92 1.36
C THR A 312 -3.44 1.30 0.05
N THR A 313 -3.57 2.56 -0.35
CA THR A 313 -2.74 3.16 -1.40
C THR A 313 -1.86 4.24 -0.77
N PRO A 314 -0.84 4.76 -1.47
CA PRO A 314 0.00 5.83 -0.93
C PRO A 314 -0.79 7.07 -0.49
N THR A 315 -1.98 7.30 -1.07
CA THR A 315 -2.72 8.56 -0.88
C THR A 315 -3.99 8.41 -0.06
N ARG A 316 -4.60 7.23 -0.03
CA ARG A 316 -5.86 6.95 0.67
C ARG A 316 -5.99 5.50 1.09
N ILE A 317 -7.00 5.22 1.89
CA ILE A 317 -7.53 3.87 2.10
C ILE A 317 -8.83 3.75 1.31
N LEU A 318 -8.96 2.71 0.51
CA LEU A 318 -10.20 2.36 -0.20
C LEU A 318 -10.93 1.26 0.57
N VAL A 319 -12.20 1.50 0.87
CA VAL A 319 -13.06 0.54 1.56
C VAL A 319 -14.27 0.23 0.70
N LEU A 320 -14.36 -1.00 0.19
CA LEU A 320 -15.51 -1.48 -0.58
C LEU A 320 -16.36 -2.39 0.30
N ASP A 321 -17.59 -1.98 0.56
CA ASP A 321 -18.61 -2.88 1.08
C ASP A 321 -19.34 -3.55 -0.09
N GLN A 322 -19.15 -4.86 -0.26
CA GLN A 322 -19.74 -5.58 -1.41
C GLN A 322 -21.25 -5.78 -1.25
N SER A 323 -21.79 -5.69 -0.03
CA SER A 323 -23.21 -5.96 0.24
C SER A 323 -24.13 -4.91 -0.39
N ASP A 324 -23.69 -3.65 -0.43
CA ASP A 324 -24.40 -2.52 -1.02
C ASP A 324 -23.60 -1.81 -2.12
N SER A 325 -22.44 -2.36 -2.52
CA SER A 325 -21.50 -1.77 -3.48
C SER A 325 -21.03 -0.36 -3.11
N ARG A 326 -20.98 -0.04 -1.82
CA ARG A 326 -20.52 1.25 -1.32
C ARG A 326 -19.00 1.29 -1.29
N LEU A 327 -18.40 2.14 -2.12
CA LEU A 327 -16.98 2.44 -2.08
C LEU A 327 -16.74 3.73 -1.29
N GLN A 328 -15.85 3.68 -0.31
CA GLN A 328 -15.41 4.82 0.48
C GLN A 328 -13.92 5.06 0.28
N SER A 329 -13.55 6.33 0.19
CA SER A 329 -12.16 6.80 0.28
C SER A 329 -11.94 7.39 1.66
N VAL A 330 -10.85 7.00 2.30
CA VAL A 330 -10.47 7.47 3.62
C VAL A 330 -9.14 8.19 3.52
N THR A 331 -9.14 9.45 3.90
CA THR A 331 -7.99 10.35 3.91
C THR A 331 -7.85 10.98 5.28
N ASP A 332 -6.85 11.86 5.44
CA ASP A 332 -6.64 12.60 6.70
C ASP A 332 -7.83 13.54 7.01
N SER A 333 -8.61 13.92 6.00
CA SER A 333 -9.84 14.70 6.14
C SER A 333 -11.06 13.87 6.57
N GLY A 334 -10.94 12.54 6.62
CA GLY A 334 -12.01 11.61 6.99
C GLY A 334 -12.44 10.69 5.85
N ALA A 335 -13.52 9.95 6.10
CA ALA A 335 -14.11 9.04 5.11
C ALA A 335 -15.15 9.77 4.25
N GLN A 336 -15.10 9.52 2.93
CA GLN A 336 -16.08 10.01 1.95
C GLN A 336 -16.58 8.85 1.09
N VAL A 337 -17.89 8.79 0.82
CA VAL A 337 -18.45 7.85 -0.16
C VAL A 337 -18.11 8.36 -1.55
N LEU A 338 -17.56 7.48 -2.40
CA LEU A 338 -17.24 7.79 -3.78
C LEU A 338 -18.42 7.48 -4.69
N ASP A 339 -18.71 8.39 -5.62
CA ASP A 339 -19.66 8.13 -6.70
C ASP A 339 -19.01 7.21 -7.73
N LEU A 340 -19.58 6.03 -7.96
CA LEU A 340 -19.03 5.07 -8.93
C LEU A 340 -19.23 5.51 -10.39
N LYS A 341 -19.97 6.59 -10.66
CA LYS A 341 -20.26 7.08 -12.03
C LYS A 341 -20.80 6.00 -12.98
N GLY A 342 -21.54 5.04 -12.42
CA GLY A 342 -22.11 3.91 -13.16
C GLY A 342 -21.12 2.78 -13.48
N CYS A 343 -19.91 2.79 -12.89
CA CYS A 343 -19.01 1.64 -13.00
C CYS A 343 -19.54 0.45 -12.21
N THR A 344 -19.61 -0.68 -12.89
CA THR A 344 -19.82 -1.98 -12.24
C THR A 344 -18.53 -2.39 -11.56
N ILE A 345 -18.60 -2.72 -10.27
CA ILE A 345 -17.46 -3.28 -9.55
C ILE A 345 -17.41 -4.79 -9.81
N PRO A 346 -16.31 -5.33 -10.38
CA PRO A 346 -16.16 -6.76 -10.59
C PRO A 346 -16.23 -7.56 -9.27
N PRO A 347 -16.59 -8.86 -9.32
CA PRO A 347 -16.48 -9.73 -8.15
C PRO A 347 -15.03 -9.83 -7.69
N LYS A 348 -14.83 -10.17 -6.40
CA LYS A 348 -13.52 -10.23 -5.73
C LYS A 348 -12.45 -10.98 -6.54
N SER A 349 -12.82 -12.12 -7.13
CA SER A 349 -11.89 -12.98 -7.89
C SER A 349 -11.27 -12.30 -9.11
N ASN A 350 -11.88 -11.23 -9.62
CA ASN A 350 -11.41 -10.48 -10.79
C ASN A 350 -11.26 -8.97 -10.50
N LEU A 351 -11.26 -8.57 -9.23
CA LEU A 351 -11.11 -7.17 -8.84
C LEU A 351 -9.62 -6.81 -8.76
N THR A 352 -9.18 -5.83 -9.54
CA THR A 352 -7.88 -5.19 -9.36
C THR A 352 -8.04 -3.88 -8.60
N VAL A 353 -7.12 -3.62 -7.66
CA VAL A 353 -7.03 -2.38 -6.91
C VAL A 353 -5.57 -2.00 -6.80
N GLY A 354 -5.25 -0.73 -6.96
CA GLY A 354 -3.89 -0.24 -6.83
C GLY A 354 -3.78 1.26 -7.05
N SER A 355 -2.55 1.75 -6.98
CA SER A 355 -2.16 3.12 -7.34
C SER A 355 -1.32 3.07 -8.60
N GLY A 356 -1.49 4.05 -9.48
CA GLY A 356 -0.46 4.46 -10.42
C GLY A 356 0.06 5.84 -10.07
N ASP A 357 0.71 6.51 -11.02
CA ASP A 357 1.40 7.80 -10.78
C ASP A 357 0.46 8.94 -10.36
N THR A 358 -0.74 8.96 -10.93
CA THR A 358 -1.66 10.09 -10.80
C THR A 358 -3.01 9.70 -10.26
N TYR A 359 -3.39 8.42 -10.36
CA TYR A 359 -4.69 7.93 -9.97
C TYR A 359 -4.58 6.64 -9.16
N ASP A 360 -5.48 6.50 -8.19
CA ASP A 360 -5.85 5.19 -7.68
C ASP A 360 -6.87 4.55 -8.63
N HIS A 361 -6.97 3.23 -8.62
CA HIS A 361 -7.95 2.52 -9.43
C HIS A 361 -8.58 1.35 -8.69
N LEU A 362 -9.82 1.03 -9.06
CA LEU A 362 -10.57 -0.13 -8.58
C LEU A 362 -11.44 -0.67 -9.71
N GLY A 363 -11.11 -1.86 -10.22
CA GLY A 363 -11.74 -2.40 -11.43
C GLY A 363 -11.53 -1.47 -12.62
N GLN A 364 -12.63 -0.90 -13.14
CA GLN A 364 -12.60 0.11 -14.23
C GLN A 364 -12.77 1.56 -13.73
N LEU A 365 -12.91 1.73 -12.41
CA LEU A 365 -13.02 3.04 -11.79
C LEU A 365 -11.62 3.64 -11.61
N ARG A 366 -11.44 4.84 -12.12
CA ARG A 366 -10.27 5.69 -11.88
C ARG A 366 -10.62 6.74 -10.83
N ILE A 367 -9.74 6.96 -9.87
CA ILE A 367 -9.96 7.85 -8.73
C ILE A 367 -8.78 8.84 -8.67
N ALA A 368 -9.08 10.12 -8.90
CA ALA A 368 -8.11 11.19 -8.81
C ALA A 368 -7.74 11.50 -7.36
N GLN A 369 -6.63 12.23 -7.19
CA GLN A 369 -6.10 12.60 -5.88
C GLN A 369 -7.09 13.41 -5.04
N ASP A 370 -7.90 14.27 -5.66
CA ASP A 370 -8.96 15.04 -5.01
C ASP A 370 -10.22 14.21 -4.66
N GLY A 371 -10.27 12.93 -5.04
CA GLY A 371 -11.42 12.05 -4.86
C GLY A 371 -12.42 12.05 -6.01
N THR A 372 -12.19 12.84 -7.06
CA THR A 372 -13.01 12.80 -8.28
C THR A 372 -12.87 11.42 -8.94
N THR A 373 -14.00 10.85 -9.32
CA THR A 373 -14.07 9.52 -9.93
C THR A 373 -14.44 9.58 -11.40
N GLU A 374 -13.91 8.64 -12.16
CA GLU A 374 -14.22 8.45 -13.58
C GLU A 374 -14.37 6.96 -13.90
N CYS A 375 -15.44 6.62 -14.61
CA CYS A 375 -15.66 5.26 -15.06
C CYS A 375 -15.15 5.06 -16.50
N LEU A 376 -14.11 4.23 -16.66
CA LEU A 376 -13.46 4.00 -17.95
C LEU A 376 -14.08 2.86 -18.77
N SER A 377 -15.29 2.42 -18.41
CA SER A 377 -15.98 1.28 -19.06
C SER A 377 -16.15 1.45 -20.57
N LYS A 378 -16.41 2.66 -21.06
CA LYS A 378 -16.50 2.95 -22.51
C LYS A 378 -15.14 2.89 -23.20
N THR A 379 -14.10 3.40 -22.56
CA THR A 379 -12.73 3.43 -23.09
C THR A 379 -12.17 2.00 -23.19
N ILE A 380 -12.38 1.21 -22.14
CA ILE A 380 -11.95 -0.19 -22.01
C ILE A 380 -12.80 -1.10 -22.91
N GLY A 381 -14.13 -0.91 -22.90
CA GLY A 381 -15.09 -1.60 -23.76
C GLY A 381 -15.59 -2.93 -23.23
N ASN A 382 -14.72 -3.78 -22.69
CA ASN A 382 -15.09 -5.08 -22.10
C ASN A 382 -15.34 -4.95 -20.58
N PRO A 383 -16.53 -5.25 -20.04
CA PRO A 383 -16.83 -5.15 -18.61
C PRO A 383 -15.99 -6.05 -17.69
N ALA A 384 -15.41 -7.13 -18.22
CA ALA A 384 -14.58 -8.05 -17.46
C ALA A 384 -13.12 -7.59 -17.32
N ASP A 385 -12.69 -6.63 -18.14
CA ASP A 385 -11.34 -6.11 -18.12
C ASP A 385 -11.20 -5.05 -17.01
N THR A 386 -10.02 -4.96 -16.40
CA THR A 386 -9.78 -4.02 -15.31
C THR A 386 -8.51 -3.20 -15.54
N ILE A 387 -8.40 -2.07 -14.87
CA ILE A 387 -7.18 -1.26 -14.86
C ILE A 387 -6.12 -2.04 -14.07
N SER A 388 -4.94 -2.21 -14.65
CA SER A 388 -3.75 -2.77 -14.00
C SER A 388 -2.90 -1.66 -13.39
N THR A 389 -2.72 -0.56 -14.12
CA THR A 389 -2.04 0.64 -13.65
C THR A 389 -2.42 1.86 -14.50
N THR A 390 -2.14 3.06 -13.99
CA THR A 390 -2.35 4.34 -14.66
C THR A 390 -1.03 5.11 -14.76
N LEU A 391 -0.73 5.64 -15.93
CA LEU A 391 0.50 6.38 -16.21
C LEU A 391 0.34 7.87 -15.89
N SER A 392 1.45 8.61 -15.87
CA SER A 392 1.46 10.04 -15.51
C SER A 392 0.70 10.94 -16.48
N ASP A 393 0.60 10.55 -17.76
CA ASP A 393 -0.15 11.27 -18.81
C ASP A 393 -1.66 10.95 -18.79
N GLY A 394 -2.10 10.07 -17.90
CA GLY A 394 -3.48 9.60 -17.80
C GLY A 394 -3.82 8.43 -18.73
N SER A 395 -2.85 7.91 -19.48
CA SER A 395 -2.96 6.62 -20.17
C SER A 395 -3.11 5.49 -19.16
N ILE A 396 -3.65 4.35 -19.61
CA ILE A 396 -3.90 3.21 -18.74
C ILE A 396 -3.33 1.94 -19.36
N ILE A 397 -2.95 1.01 -18.48
CA ILE A 397 -2.76 -0.38 -18.89
C ILE A 397 -3.91 -1.19 -18.34
N VAL A 398 -4.59 -1.88 -19.25
CA VAL A 398 -5.74 -2.73 -18.97
C VAL A 398 -5.27 -4.17 -18.88
N ARG A 399 -5.73 -4.87 -17.84
CA ARG A 399 -5.64 -6.31 -17.70
C ARG A 399 -6.93 -6.93 -18.22
N SER A 400 -6.79 -7.78 -19.23
CA SER A 400 -7.90 -8.59 -19.73
C SER A 400 -7.76 -10.00 -19.19
N THR A 401 -8.84 -10.53 -18.65
CA THR A 401 -8.89 -11.88 -18.07
C THR A 401 -9.59 -12.81 -19.06
N ALA A 402 -8.91 -13.90 -19.44
CA ALA A 402 -9.47 -14.99 -20.21
C ALA A 402 -9.51 -16.29 -19.37
N ASP A 403 -10.26 -17.28 -19.84
CA ASP A 403 -10.31 -18.64 -19.30
C ASP A 403 -10.54 -18.72 -17.77
N GLU A 404 -11.55 -17.99 -17.26
CA GLU A 404 -11.92 -17.97 -15.83
C GLU A 404 -10.78 -17.51 -14.88
N GLY A 405 -9.88 -16.63 -15.33
CA GLY A 405 -8.79 -16.13 -14.47
C GLY A 405 -7.48 -16.91 -14.58
N LYS A 406 -7.36 -17.82 -15.56
CA LYS A 406 -6.12 -18.60 -15.75
C LYS A 406 -5.11 -17.90 -16.63
N THR A 407 -5.57 -17.07 -17.55
CA THR A 407 -4.73 -16.35 -18.51
C THR A 407 -5.07 -14.87 -18.46
N PHE A 408 -4.02 -14.05 -18.45
CA PHE A 408 -4.15 -12.60 -18.49
C PHE A 408 -3.37 -12.07 -19.69
N SER A 409 -3.93 -11.06 -20.35
CA SER A 409 -3.23 -10.24 -21.32
C SER A 409 -3.30 -8.78 -20.90
N PHE A 410 -2.37 -7.99 -21.44
CA PHE A 410 -2.28 -6.58 -21.11
C PHE A 410 -2.41 -5.74 -22.38
N ARG A 411 -3.01 -4.57 -22.24
CA ARG A 411 -3.16 -3.61 -23.33
C ARG A 411 -2.95 -2.19 -22.82
N TYR A 412 -2.07 -1.46 -23.49
CA TYR A 412 -1.96 -0.02 -23.33
C TYR A 412 -3.10 0.69 -24.06
N ILE A 413 -3.72 1.67 -23.40
CA ILE A 413 -4.67 2.59 -24.00
C ILE A 413 -4.23 4.02 -23.66
N SER A 414 -4.08 4.86 -24.69
CA SER A 414 -3.72 6.28 -24.50
C SER A 414 -4.78 7.04 -23.70
N ALA A 415 -4.40 8.16 -23.10
CA ALA A 415 -5.30 8.99 -22.29
C ALA A 415 -6.59 9.41 -23.02
N ASP A 416 -6.52 9.64 -24.33
CA ASP A 416 -7.67 10.00 -25.18
C ASP A 416 -8.42 8.77 -25.74
N GLY A 417 -7.93 7.56 -25.48
CA GLY A 417 -8.49 6.30 -25.96
C GLY A 417 -8.26 5.99 -27.44
N SER A 418 -7.53 6.83 -28.18
CA SER A 418 -7.34 6.70 -29.63
C SER A 418 -6.33 5.61 -30.00
N THR A 419 -5.32 5.39 -29.13
CA THR A 419 -4.28 4.38 -29.30
C THR A 419 -4.58 3.17 -28.44
N LYS A 420 -4.47 1.98 -29.04
CA LYS A 420 -4.58 0.70 -28.33
C LYS A 420 -3.48 -0.24 -28.80
N VAL A 421 -2.63 -0.69 -27.88
CA VAL A 421 -1.49 -1.57 -28.19
C VAL A 421 -1.47 -2.73 -27.22
N ASP A 422 -1.53 -3.95 -27.74
CA ASP A 422 -1.39 -5.16 -26.93
C ASP A 422 0.06 -5.29 -26.43
N LEU A 423 0.20 -5.56 -25.13
CA LEU A 423 1.43 -5.70 -24.39
C LEU A 423 1.75 -7.18 -24.12
N PRO A 424 2.96 -7.51 -23.62
CA PRO A 424 3.24 -8.85 -23.07
C PRO A 424 2.18 -9.34 -22.13
N ASN A 425 1.86 -10.63 -22.21
CA ASN A 425 0.97 -11.29 -21.25
C ASN A 425 1.61 -11.41 -19.85
N LYS A 426 2.94 -11.37 -19.77
CA LYS A 426 3.71 -11.36 -18.52
C LYS A 426 5.01 -10.57 -18.69
N PRO A 427 5.54 -9.98 -17.61
CA PRO A 427 4.94 -9.91 -16.27
C PRO A 427 3.88 -8.80 -16.14
N VAL A 428 3.22 -8.70 -14.98
CA VAL A 428 2.20 -7.68 -14.71
C VAL A 428 2.87 -6.30 -14.63
N PRO A 429 2.43 -5.32 -15.40
CA PRO A 429 2.95 -3.96 -15.33
C PRO A 429 2.39 -3.17 -14.16
N SER A 430 3.25 -2.37 -13.52
CA SER A 430 2.89 -1.29 -12.59
C SER A 430 3.50 0.04 -13.04
N ALA A 431 3.02 1.16 -12.50
CA ALA A 431 3.56 2.49 -12.82
C ALA A 431 3.97 3.22 -11.55
N HIS A 432 5.17 3.82 -11.57
CA HIS A 432 5.77 4.53 -10.45
C HIS A 432 6.64 5.69 -10.95
N ASP A 433 6.43 6.91 -10.45
CA ASP A 433 7.14 8.15 -10.82
C ASP A 433 7.50 8.25 -12.31
N LYS A 434 6.51 8.14 -13.20
CA LYS A 434 6.67 8.25 -14.66
C LYS A 434 7.52 7.13 -15.25
N HIS A 435 7.50 5.96 -14.62
CA HIS A 435 8.12 4.76 -15.13
C HIS A 435 7.10 3.62 -15.19
N LEU A 436 7.12 2.89 -16.29
CA LEU A 436 6.46 1.62 -16.42
C LEU A 436 7.41 0.52 -15.92
N VAL A 437 6.98 -0.22 -14.90
CA VAL A 437 7.80 -1.18 -14.16
C VAL A 437 7.28 -2.59 -14.36
N TYR A 438 8.20 -3.52 -14.57
CA TYR A 438 7.94 -4.93 -14.76
C TYR A 438 8.82 -5.75 -13.80
N SER A 439 8.25 -6.78 -13.19
CA SER A 439 8.99 -7.73 -12.35
C SER A 439 8.86 -9.15 -12.90
N THR A 440 9.95 -9.71 -13.42
CA THR A 440 10.01 -11.13 -13.82
C THR A 440 10.61 -11.97 -12.69
N SER A 441 10.31 -13.26 -12.67
CA SER A 441 10.94 -14.19 -11.73
C SER A 441 11.25 -15.51 -12.44
N ALA A 442 12.50 -15.95 -12.33
CA ALA A 442 12.99 -17.20 -12.90
C ALA A 442 14.11 -17.75 -12.00
N ASP A 443 14.11 -19.08 -11.80
CA ASP A 443 15.17 -19.80 -11.09
C ASP A 443 15.53 -19.23 -9.70
N GLY A 444 14.52 -18.80 -8.94
CA GLY A 444 14.71 -18.24 -7.59
C GLY A 444 15.27 -16.81 -7.55
N ILE A 445 15.33 -16.13 -8.70
CA ILE A 445 15.76 -14.74 -8.82
C ILE A 445 14.63 -13.92 -9.44
N SER A 446 14.37 -12.73 -8.90
CA SER A 446 13.49 -11.75 -9.53
C SER A 446 14.31 -10.70 -10.28
N THR A 447 13.76 -10.12 -11.34
CA THR A 447 14.38 -9.00 -12.05
C THR A 447 13.35 -7.88 -12.19
N VAL A 448 13.68 -6.71 -11.66
CA VAL A 448 12.89 -5.50 -11.80
C VAL A 448 13.45 -4.69 -12.95
N THR A 449 12.61 -4.37 -13.93
CA THR A 449 12.95 -3.59 -15.11
C THR A 449 12.02 -2.38 -15.20
N ALA A 450 12.59 -1.18 -15.32
CA ALA A 450 11.82 0.05 -15.44
C ALA A 450 12.08 0.74 -16.79
N PHE A 451 11.03 1.30 -17.36
CA PHE A 451 11.05 2.03 -18.61
C PHE A 451 10.52 3.44 -18.36
N SER A 452 11.25 4.46 -18.78
CA SER A 452 10.82 5.85 -18.63
C SER A 452 9.63 6.13 -19.54
N GLU A 453 8.56 6.70 -18.99
CA GLU A 453 7.39 7.11 -19.77
C GLU A 453 7.73 8.19 -20.82
N LYS A 454 8.86 8.90 -20.68
CA LYS A 454 9.32 9.84 -21.72
C LYS A 454 9.69 9.15 -23.03
N ASP A 455 10.02 7.86 -22.97
CA ASP A 455 10.34 7.06 -24.15
C ASP A 455 9.07 6.48 -24.79
N LEU A 456 7.91 6.63 -24.15
CA LEU A 456 6.63 6.31 -24.76
C LEU A 456 6.42 7.22 -25.96
N LYS A 457 6.22 6.60 -27.11
CA LYS A 457 5.82 7.29 -28.32
C LYS A 457 4.30 7.33 -28.33
N PRO A 458 3.65 8.47 -28.02
CA PRO A 458 2.23 8.61 -28.31
C PRO A 458 2.06 8.35 -29.81
N SER A 459 1.21 7.38 -30.17
CA SER A 459 1.18 6.90 -31.56
C SER A 459 0.83 8.05 -32.52
N GLY A 460 1.73 8.36 -33.45
CA GLY A 460 1.45 9.29 -34.56
C GLY A 460 2.44 10.44 -34.78
N SER A 461 3.71 10.32 -34.39
CA SER A 461 4.79 11.20 -34.89
C SER A 461 5.57 10.58 -36.04
#